data_AF-A0A0F0CDH9-F1
#
_entry.id   AF-A0A0F0CDH9-F1
#
_cell.length_a   1.000
_cell.length_b   1.000
_cell.length_c   1.000
_cell.angle_alpha   90.00
_cell.angle_beta   90.00
_cell.angle_gamma   90.00
#
_symmetry.space_group_name_H-M   'P 1'
#
loop_
_entity.id
_entity.type
_entity.pdbx_description
1 polymer ?
#
loop_
_entity_poly.entity_id
_entity_poly.type
_entity_poly.pdbx_seq_one_letter_code
_entity_poly.pdbx_strand_id
1 'polypeptide(L)'
;MFYVSEIQTEAPCRFQTQLQEKVYEALEKLQIPFQRVDTDEAITMEDCVAIDEKLDMNMVKTLFLCNRQQTDFYLFITIGRI
;
A
#
# COMPACT_ATOMS: atom_id res chain seq x y z
N MET A 1 -7.31 -1.49 19.98
CA MET A 1 -6.16 -2.34 19.63
C MET A 1 -6.19 -2.40 18.11
N PHE A 2 -5.16 -1.88 17.46
CA PHE A 2 -5.08 -1.81 16.01
C PHE A 2 -5.07 -3.23 15.43
N TYR A 3 -6.01 -3.53 14.53
CA TYR A 3 -6.09 -4.84 13.90
C TYR A 3 -5.13 -4.95 12.71
N VAL A 4 -4.38 -6.05 12.66
CA VAL A 4 -3.58 -6.48 11.51
C VAL A 4 -3.85 -7.97 11.31
N SER A 5 -4.31 -8.36 10.12
CA SER A 5 -4.59 -9.77 9.79
C SER A 5 -3.30 -10.61 9.66
N GLU A 6 -3.47 -11.92 9.51
CA GLU A 6 -2.40 -12.76 8.97
C GLU A 6 -2.06 -12.37 7.53
N ILE A 7 -0.82 -12.68 7.12
CA ILE A 7 -0.33 -12.39 5.77
C ILE A 7 -1.09 -13.27 4.77
N GLN A 8 -1.54 -12.65 3.69
CA GLN A 8 -2.22 -13.28 2.58
C GLN A 8 -1.48 -13.01 1.28
N THR A 9 -1.54 -13.96 0.35
CA THR A 9 -0.90 -13.88 -0.98
C THR A 9 -1.92 -13.90 -2.12
N GLU A 10 -3.20 -13.80 -1.78
CA GLU A 10 -4.33 -13.85 -2.71
C GLU A 10 -5.09 -12.52 -2.69
N ALA A 11 -5.80 -12.24 -3.80
CA ALA A 11 -6.67 -11.08 -3.90
C ALA A 11 -7.79 -11.15 -2.84
N PRO A 12 -8.27 -9.99 -2.33
CA PRO A 12 -9.35 -9.98 -1.36
C PRO A 12 -10.66 -10.50 -1.95
N CYS A 13 -11.49 -11.16 -1.14
CA CYS A 13 -12.82 -11.64 -1.57
C CYS A 13 -13.79 -10.49 -1.91
N ARG A 14 -13.50 -9.27 -1.46
CA ARG A 14 -14.30 -8.07 -1.73
C ARG A 14 -13.36 -6.89 -1.98
N PHE A 15 -13.59 -6.20 -3.09
CA PHE A 15 -12.88 -4.97 -3.42
C PHE A 15 -13.65 -3.77 -2.88
N GLN A 16 -12.95 -2.82 -2.27
CA GLN A 16 -13.51 -1.58 -1.76
C GLN A 16 -13.68 -0.53 -2.86
N THR A 17 -12.82 -0.58 -3.88
CA THR A 17 -12.83 0.37 -5.00
C THR A 17 -12.57 -0.33 -6.33
N GLN A 18 -13.05 0.24 -7.43
CA GLN A 18 -12.74 -0.23 -8.78
C GLN A 18 -11.24 -0.16 -9.09
N LEU A 19 -10.52 0.79 -8.49
CA LEU A 19 -9.06 0.89 -8.66
C LEU A 19 -8.37 -0.31 -8.01
N GLN A 20 -8.78 -0.68 -6.79
CA GLN A 20 -8.23 -1.84 -6.09
C GLN A 20 -8.43 -3.13 -6.88
N GLU A 21 -9.63 -3.36 -7.42
CA GLU A 21 -9.91 -4.50 -8.30
C GLU A 21 -8.95 -4.56 -9.49
N LYS A 22 -8.81 -3.44 -10.24
CA LYS A 22 -7.89 -3.34 -11.38
C LYS A 22 -6.42 -3.56 -11.00
N VAL A 23 -6.01 -3.18 -9.79
CA VAL A 23 -4.64 -3.43 -9.31
C VAL A 23 -4.41 -4.94 -9.16
N TYR A 24 -5.33 -5.67 -8.53
CA TYR A 24 -5.17 -7.12 -8.38
C TYR A 24 -5.26 -7.87 -9.71
N GLU A 25 -6.17 -7.45 -10.61
CA GLU A 25 -6.24 -8.00 -11.98
C GLU A 25 -4.90 -7.81 -12.72
N ALA A 26 -4.26 -6.64 -12.58
CA ALA A 26 -2.97 -6.37 -13.21
C ALA A 26 -1.85 -7.22 -12.61
N LEU A 27 -1.81 -7.39 -11.29
CA LEU A 27 -0.83 -8.24 -10.60
C LEU A 27 -0.96 -9.70 -11.04
N GLU A 28 -2.19 -10.23 -11.11
CA GLU A 28 -2.46 -11.58 -11.59
C GLU A 28 -2.04 -11.75 -13.06
N LYS A 29 -2.47 -10.84 -13.94
CA LYS A 29 -2.14 -10.90 -15.37
C LYS A 29 -0.62 -10.84 -15.62
N LEU A 30 0.10 -10.07 -14.83
CA LEU A 30 1.56 -9.92 -14.93
C LEU A 30 2.32 -10.97 -14.11
N GLN A 31 1.63 -11.85 -13.37
CA GLN A 31 2.22 -12.86 -12.50
C GLN A 31 3.18 -12.26 -11.46
N ILE A 32 2.83 -11.09 -10.91
CA ILE A 32 3.61 -10.40 -9.90
C ILE A 32 3.18 -10.91 -8.52
N PRO A 33 4.03 -11.63 -7.77
CA PRO A 33 3.69 -12.09 -6.43
C PRO A 33 3.60 -10.90 -5.47
N PHE A 34 2.69 -10.98 -4.51
CA PHE A 34 2.54 -9.98 -3.46
C PHE A 34 2.18 -10.63 -2.13
N GLN A 35 2.38 -9.88 -1.06
CA GLN A 35 1.87 -10.16 0.28
C GLN A 35 1.02 -8.98 0.71
N ARG A 36 -0.06 -9.26 1.45
CA ARG A 36 -0.96 -8.23 1.99
C ARG A 36 -1.45 -8.61 3.38
N VAL A 37 -1.86 -7.61 4.13
CA VAL A 37 -2.62 -7.73 5.38
C VAL A 37 -3.85 -6.82 5.28
N ASP A 38 -4.94 -7.19 5.94
CA ASP A 38 -6.07 -6.32 6.21
C ASP A 38 -5.81 -5.59 7.53
N THR A 39 -6.05 -4.27 7.56
CA THR A 39 -5.84 -3.44 8.75
C THR A 39 -7.03 -2.53 9.02
N ASP A 40 -7.12 -2.02 10.25
CA ASP A 40 -7.91 -0.81 10.51
C ASP A 40 -7.25 0.42 9.83
N GLU A 41 -7.89 1.59 9.88
CA GLU A 41 -7.24 2.84 9.48
C GLU A 41 -6.03 3.12 10.37
N ALA A 42 -4.82 3.04 9.79
CA ALA A 42 -3.57 3.37 10.47
C ALA A 42 -3.43 4.91 10.55
N ILE A 43 -3.56 5.47 11.75
CA ILE A 43 -3.48 6.92 11.98
C ILE A 43 -2.23 7.28 12.77
N THR A 44 -1.82 6.42 13.70
CA THR A 44 -0.67 6.65 14.58
C THR A 44 0.61 6.01 14.03
N MET A 45 1.76 6.43 14.56
CA MET A 45 3.04 5.85 14.14
C MET A 45 3.17 4.40 14.64
N GLU A 46 2.61 4.12 15.81
CA GLU A 46 2.56 2.80 16.42
C GLU A 46 1.79 1.80 15.52
N ASP A 47 0.71 2.24 14.87
CA ASP A 47 -0.03 1.42 13.91
C ASP A 47 0.85 1.04 12.70
N CYS A 48 1.65 1.99 12.19
CA CYS A 48 2.57 1.75 11.08
C CYS A 48 3.67 0.73 11.44
N VAL A 49 4.22 0.81 12.65
CA VAL A 49 5.23 -0.15 13.14
C VAL A 49 4.68 -1.57 13.14
N ALA A 50 3.43 -1.76 13.60
CA ALA A 50 2.80 -3.08 13.63
C ALA A 50 2.63 -3.71 12.22
N ILE A 51 2.38 -2.88 11.20
CA ILE A 51 2.28 -3.33 9.80
C ILE A 51 3.66 -3.70 9.26
N ASP A 52 4.66 -2.84 9.47
CA ASP A 52 6.02 -3.04 8.96
C ASP A 52 6.65 -4.31 9.55
N GLU A 53 6.47 -4.55 10.86
CA GLU A 53 6.91 -5.78 11.52
C GLU A 53 6.20 -7.02 10.97
N LYS A 54 4.91 -6.93 10.65
CA LYS A 54 4.13 -8.07 10.13
C LYS A 54 4.54 -8.43 8.70
N LEU A 55 4.81 -7.44 7.86
CA LEU A 55 5.14 -7.62 6.44
C LEU A 55 6.66 -7.70 6.16
N ASP A 56 7.51 -7.52 7.17
CA ASP A 56 8.97 -7.42 7.04
C ASP A 56 9.38 -6.46 5.91
N MET A 57 8.74 -5.29 5.90
CA MET A 57 8.90 -4.29 4.84
C MET A 57 9.19 -2.90 5.42
N ASN A 58 9.82 -2.05 4.61
CA ASN A 58 9.93 -0.63 4.91
C ASN A 58 8.74 0.10 4.29
N MET A 59 7.91 0.75 5.12
CA MET A 59 6.80 1.54 4.60
C MET A 59 7.29 2.62 3.61
N VAL A 60 6.65 2.70 2.44
CA VAL A 60 6.92 3.73 1.44
C VAL A 60 5.91 4.86 1.55
N LYS A 61 6.36 6.09 1.28
CA LYS A 61 5.56 7.28 1.10
C LYS A 61 5.61 7.69 -0.36
N THR A 62 4.45 8.00 -0.91
CA THR A 62 4.31 8.41 -2.31
C THR A 62 3.84 9.86 -2.34
N LEU A 63 4.68 10.75 -2.89
CA LEU A 63 4.35 12.16 -3.09
C LEU A 63 3.93 12.38 -4.53
N PHE A 64 2.73 12.94 -4.72
CA PHE A 64 2.28 13.44 -6.02
C PHE A 64 2.65 14.91 -6.14
N LEU A 65 3.54 15.23 -7.09
CA LEU A 65 4.17 16.54 -7.24
C LEU A 65 3.92 17.12 -8.63
N CYS A 66 4.08 18.43 -8.77
CA CYS A 66 4.10 19.09 -10.07
C CYS A 66 5.17 20.18 -10.14
N ASN A 67 5.59 20.54 -11.35
CA ASN A 67 6.44 21.71 -11.56
C ASN A 67 5.66 23.01 -11.24
N ARG A 68 6.35 24.15 -11.08
CA ARG A 68 5.72 25.45 -10.77
C ARG A 68 4.61 25.84 -11.76
N GLN A 69 4.74 25.41 -13.01
CA GLN A 69 3.81 25.71 -14.09
C GLN A 69 2.60 24.75 -14.14
N GLN A 70 2.61 23.69 -13.32
CA GLN A 70 1.59 22.62 -13.28
C GLN A 70 1.38 21.91 -14.62
N THR A 71 2.42 21.83 -15.44
CA THR A 71 2.40 21.14 -16.74
C THR A 71 2.98 19.74 -16.66
N ASP A 72 3.91 19.52 -15.72
CA ASP A 72 4.59 18.24 -15.54
C ASP A 72 4.24 17.69 -14.16
N PHE A 73 3.82 16.42 -14.13
CA PHE A 73 3.40 15.71 -12.92
C PHE A 73 4.36 14.56 -12.64
N TYR A 74 4.66 14.38 -11.35
CA TYR A 74 5.66 13.42 -10.88
C TYR A 74 5.10 12.59 -9.73
N LEU A 75 5.45 11.32 -9.72
CA LEU A 75 5.25 10.44 -8.58
C LEU A 75 6.61 10.18 -7.94
N PHE A 76 6.84 10.72 -6.75
CA PHE A 76 8.07 10.50 -6.00
C PHE A 76 7.82 9.49 -4.89
N ILE A 77 8.41 8.30 -5.04
CA ILE A 77 8.29 7.21 -4.08
C ILE A 77 9.56 7.18 -3.24
N THR A 78 9.42 7.29 -1.92
CA THR A 78 10.53 7.27 -0.96
C THR A 78 10.17 6.42 0.24
N ILE A 79 11.16 5.91 0.97
CA ILE A 79 10.91 5.28 2.27
C ILE A 79 10.40 6.34 3.26
N GLY A 80 9.34 5.99 3.99
CA GLY A 80 8.97 6.71 5.20
C GLY A 80 9.98 6.39 6.28
N ARG A 81 10.72 7.39 6.77
CA ARG A 81 11.37 7.22 8.07
C ARG A 81 10.26 7.25 9.12
N ILE A 82 9.98 6.08 9.69
CA ILE A 82 9.24 5.91 10.93
C ILE A 82 10.14 6.41 12.07
#